data_AF-A0A553L8V2-F1
#
_entry.id   AF-A0A553L8V2-F1
#
_cell.length_a   1.000
_cell.length_b   1.000
_cell.length_c   1.000
_cell.angle_alpha   90.00
_cell.angle_beta   90.00
_cell.angle_gamma   90.00
#
_symmetry.space_group_name_H-M   'P 1'
#
loop_
_entity.id
_entity.type
_entity.pdbx_description
1 polymer ?
#
loop_
_entity_poly.entity_id
_entity_poly.type
_entity_poly.pdbx_seq_one_letter_code
_entity_poly.pdbx_strand_id
1 'polypeptide(L)'
;MLICFDLLADIPFQISAKQYARIAEEYGDSAVDRVKSWQEIIAESSNLDEDEKLYEINRFFNQLAFVDDIEHWGKEDYWATPIEFLATDAGDCEDFTIAKYYSLRALGIPEEKMRLMYVKALRLNQAHMVLAYFSSPDAVPLILDNLNPRIMPAHRRTDLLPVYSFNGEGLWLAKAQGRGRQVQSGGNNSLWADLTERIEQGR
;
A
#
# COMPACT_ATOMS: atom_id res chain seq x y z
N MET A 1 39.36 -20.71 -11.32
CA MET A 1 37.95 -21.05 -11.06
C MET A 1 37.37 -19.96 -10.16
N LEU A 2 36.90 -18.86 -10.74
CA LEU A 2 36.01 -17.93 -10.06
C LEU A 2 34.65 -18.13 -10.70
N ILE A 3 33.77 -18.81 -9.99
CA ILE A 3 32.35 -18.82 -10.34
C ILE A 3 31.82 -17.51 -9.76
N CYS A 4 31.70 -16.52 -10.63
CA CYS A 4 30.94 -15.31 -10.35
C CYS A 4 29.45 -15.72 -10.38
N PHE A 5 28.84 -15.82 -9.20
CA PHE A 5 27.40 -16.01 -9.05
C PHE A 5 26.72 -14.63 -9.11
N ASP A 6 26.84 -13.94 -10.23
CA ASP A 6 25.95 -12.84 -10.59
C ASP A 6 24.71 -13.45 -11.24
N LEU A 7 23.81 -14.05 -10.46
CA LEU A 7 22.51 -14.49 -10.98
C LEU A 7 21.45 -14.68 -9.88
N LEU A 8 21.10 -13.60 -9.21
CA LEU A 8 19.73 -13.38 -8.77
C LEU A 8 19.41 -11.93 -9.08
N ALA A 9 19.13 -11.65 -10.35
CA ALA A 9 18.26 -10.52 -10.65
C ALA A 9 16.98 -10.77 -9.85
N ASP A 10 16.68 -9.87 -8.90
CA ASP A 10 15.43 -9.86 -8.14
C ASP A 10 14.28 -10.17 -9.08
N ILE A 11 13.52 -11.23 -8.80
CA ILE A 11 12.39 -11.60 -9.63
C ILE A 11 11.51 -10.35 -9.71
N PRO A 12 11.33 -9.74 -10.90
CA PRO A 12 10.51 -8.55 -11.02
C PRO A 12 9.12 -8.88 -10.49
N PHE A 13 8.47 -7.92 -9.87
CA PHE A 13 7.05 -8.04 -9.56
C PHE A 13 6.30 -8.45 -10.84
N GLN A 14 5.64 -9.61 -10.79
CA GLN A 14 4.96 -10.20 -11.94
C GLN A 14 3.64 -10.83 -11.49
N ILE A 15 2.57 -10.44 -12.17
CA ILE A 15 1.26 -11.08 -12.08
C ILE A 15 1.23 -12.25 -13.06
N SER A 16 0.93 -13.44 -12.55
CA SER A 16 0.90 -14.66 -13.37
C SER A 16 -0.30 -14.69 -14.32
N ALA A 17 -0.18 -15.44 -15.42
CA ALA A 17 -1.30 -15.68 -16.34
C ALA A 17 -2.54 -16.25 -15.63
N LYS A 18 -2.33 -17.07 -14.59
CA LYS A 18 -3.42 -17.60 -13.76
C LYS A 18 -4.14 -16.50 -12.97
N GLN A 19 -3.40 -15.53 -12.42
CA GLN A 19 -3.99 -14.39 -11.73
C GLN A 19 -4.76 -13.50 -12.70
N TYR A 20 -4.19 -13.19 -13.87
CA TYR A 20 -4.92 -12.42 -14.89
C TYR A 20 -6.22 -13.12 -15.34
N ALA A 21 -6.19 -14.44 -15.55
CA ALA A 21 -7.40 -15.19 -15.89
C ALA A 21 -8.47 -15.10 -14.80
N ARG A 22 -8.07 -15.18 -13.52
CA ARG A 22 -8.98 -15.00 -12.39
C ARG A 22 -9.56 -13.58 -12.35
N ILE A 23 -8.73 -12.56 -12.52
CA ILE A 23 -9.16 -11.15 -12.52
C ILE A 23 -10.18 -10.93 -13.65
N ALA A 24 -9.94 -11.49 -14.84
CA ALA A 24 -10.88 -11.42 -15.96
C ALA A 24 -12.23 -12.08 -15.63
N GLU A 25 -12.19 -13.25 -14.97
CA GLU A 25 -13.40 -13.99 -14.58
C GLU A 25 -14.20 -13.27 -13.50
N GLU A 26 -13.54 -12.69 -12.50
CA GLU A 26 -14.19 -12.05 -11.34
C GLU A 26 -14.61 -10.59 -11.61
N TYR A 27 -13.78 -9.82 -12.31
CA TYR A 27 -13.92 -8.35 -12.45
C TYR A 27 -13.97 -7.86 -13.91
N GLY A 28 -13.76 -8.74 -14.89
CA GLY A 28 -13.80 -8.43 -16.32
C GLY A 28 -12.50 -7.88 -16.90
N ASP A 29 -12.45 -7.75 -18.23
CA ASP A 29 -11.22 -7.42 -18.96
C ASP A 29 -10.65 -6.03 -18.61
N SER A 30 -11.50 -5.05 -18.27
CA SER A 30 -11.01 -3.72 -17.88
C SER A 30 -10.18 -3.74 -16.59
N ALA A 31 -10.48 -4.68 -15.67
CA ALA A 31 -9.70 -4.88 -14.45
C ALA A 31 -8.33 -5.46 -14.76
N VAL A 32 -8.26 -6.39 -15.74
CA VAL A 32 -7.00 -6.93 -16.23
C VAL A 32 -6.11 -5.82 -16.78
N ASP A 33 -6.68 -4.88 -17.54
CA ASP A 33 -5.91 -3.78 -18.11
C ASP A 33 -5.35 -2.84 -17.03
N ARG A 34 -6.14 -2.49 -16.00
CA ARG A 34 -5.64 -1.71 -14.85
C ARG A 34 -4.50 -2.42 -14.10
N VAL A 35 -4.62 -3.72 -13.89
CA VAL A 35 -3.56 -4.52 -13.22
C VAL A 35 -2.31 -4.65 -14.09
N LYS A 36 -2.45 -4.74 -15.42
CA LYS A 36 -1.30 -4.67 -16.34
C LYS A 36 -0.60 -3.31 -16.27
N SER A 37 -1.36 -2.21 -16.31
CA SER A 37 -0.79 -0.86 -16.16
C SER A 37 -0.06 -0.68 -14.83
N TRP A 38 -0.54 -1.33 -13.77
CA TRP A 38 0.17 -1.37 -12.49
C TRP A 38 1.50 -2.14 -12.57
N GLN A 39 1.52 -3.29 -13.23
CA GLN A 39 2.77 -4.02 -13.46
C GLN A 39 3.75 -3.22 -14.33
N GLU A 40 3.24 -2.50 -15.33
CA GLU A 40 4.02 -1.63 -16.22
C GLU A 40 4.66 -0.47 -15.46
N ILE A 41 3.91 0.28 -14.65
CA ILE A 41 4.48 1.41 -13.89
C ILE A 41 5.54 0.96 -12.89
N ILE A 42 5.40 -0.23 -12.29
CA ILE A 42 6.44 -0.82 -11.43
C ILE A 42 7.70 -1.13 -12.27
N ALA A 43 7.54 -1.73 -13.44
CA ALA A 43 8.68 -2.05 -14.31
C ALA A 43 9.42 -0.78 -14.77
N GLU A 44 8.67 0.24 -15.20
CA GLU A 44 9.20 1.54 -15.64
C GLU A 44 9.90 2.30 -14.51
N SER A 45 9.41 2.16 -13.27
CA SER A 45 9.95 2.86 -12.10
C SER A 45 11.13 2.15 -11.42
N SER A 46 11.48 0.93 -11.86
CA SER A 46 12.45 0.06 -11.17
C SER A 46 13.83 0.69 -10.98
N ASN A 47 14.31 1.44 -11.98
CA ASN A 47 15.64 2.06 -12.00
C ASN A 47 15.66 3.54 -11.58
N LEU A 48 14.51 4.09 -11.18
CA LEU A 48 14.41 5.48 -10.71
C LEU A 48 15.02 5.64 -9.31
N ASP A 49 15.33 6.87 -8.93
CA ASP A 49 15.71 7.17 -7.55
C ASP A 49 14.50 7.04 -6.59
N GLU A 50 14.75 7.06 -5.28
CA GLU A 50 13.68 6.85 -4.30
C GLU A 50 12.59 7.95 -4.37
N ASP A 51 12.97 9.21 -4.63
CA ASP A 51 12.02 10.32 -4.67
C ASP A 51 11.12 10.21 -5.91
N GLU A 52 11.68 9.85 -7.06
CA GLU A 52 10.97 9.58 -8.30
C GLU A 52 10.04 8.35 -8.17
N LYS A 53 10.49 7.26 -7.52
CA LYS A 53 9.64 6.10 -7.20
C LYS A 53 8.43 6.49 -6.37
N LEU A 54 8.64 7.30 -5.31
CA LEU A 54 7.55 7.79 -4.46
C LEU A 54 6.58 8.64 -5.27
N TYR A 55 7.08 9.51 -6.15
CA TYR A 55 6.26 10.36 -7.00
C TYR A 55 5.40 9.55 -7.97
N GLU A 56 5.98 8.65 -8.76
CA GLU A 56 5.23 7.89 -9.77
C GLU A 56 4.19 6.97 -9.14
N ILE A 57 4.52 6.27 -8.05
CA ILE A 57 3.56 5.42 -7.35
C ILE A 57 2.44 6.24 -6.72
N ASN A 58 2.74 7.38 -6.08
CA ASN A 58 1.71 8.23 -5.51
C ASN A 58 0.79 8.80 -6.60
N ARG A 59 1.35 9.23 -7.74
CA ARG A 59 0.59 9.75 -8.88
C ARG A 59 -0.28 8.68 -9.53
N PHE A 60 0.23 7.45 -9.67
CA PHE A 60 -0.49 6.35 -10.27
C PHE A 60 -1.79 6.04 -9.50
N PHE A 61 -1.70 5.76 -8.20
CA PHE A 61 -2.88 5.40 -7.41
C PHE A 61 -3.83 6.56 -7.16
N ASN A 62 -3.35 7.81 -7.12
CA ASN A 62 -4.21 8.98 -6.93
C ASN A 62 -5.12 9.31 -8.13
N GLN A 63 -5.14 8.46 -9.17
CA GLN A 63 -6.09 8.54 -10.28
C GLN A 63 -7.38 7.72 -10.02
N LEU A 64 -7.37 6.77 -9.08
CA LEU A 64 -8.52 5.94 -8.75
C LEU A 64 -9.58 6.73 -7.96
N ALA A 65 -10.82 6.23 -7.97
CA ALA A 65 -11.91 6.84 -7.25
C ALA A 65 -11.82 6.57 -5.73
N PHE A 66 -12.09 7.60 -4.94
CA PHE A 66 -12.33 7.44 -3.50
C PHE A 66 -13.79 7.05 -3.26
N VAL A 67 -14.04 5.91 -2.62
CA VAL A 67 -15.37 5.41 -2.25
C VAL A 67 -15.27 4.70 -0.90
N ASP A 68 -16.13 5.08 0.05
CA ASP A 68 -16.14 4.47 1.39
C ASP A 68 -16.53 2.97 1.33
N ASP A 69 -15.94 2.16 2.21
CA ASP A 69 -16.16 0.70 2.24
C ASP A 69 -17.61 0.26 2.39
N ILE A 70 -18.41 1.04 3.11
CA ILE A 70 -19.82 0.71 3.29
C ILE A 70 -20.61 0.83 1.98
N GLU A 71 -20.20 1.73 1.10
CA GLU A 71 -20.79 1.89 -0.23
C GLU A 71 -20.20 0.90 -1.23
N HIS A 72 -18.89 0.66 -1.14
CA HIS A 72 -18.15 -0.17 -2.08
C HIS A 72 -18.28 -1.67 -1.81
N TRP A 73 -18.02 -2.08 -0.57
CA TRP A 73 -17.97 -3.48 -0.13
C TRP A 73 -19.16 -3.92 0.72
N GLY A 74 -20.01 -2.98 1.16
CA GLY A 74 -21.10 -3.25 2.10
C GLY A 74 -20.62 -3.65 3.48
N LYS A 75 -19.39 -3.26 3.85
CA LYS A 75 -18.74 -3.55 5.13
C LYS A 75 -18.36 -2.24 5.82
N GLU A 76 -18.26 -2.25 7.15
CA GLU A 76 -17.82 -1.06 7.89
C GLU A 76 -16.33 -0.76 7.66
N ASP A 77 -15.52 -1.79 7.41
CA ASP A 77 -14.06 -1.71 7.22
C ASP A 77 -13.59 -2.97 6.45
N TYR A 78 -12.91 -2.77 5.32
CA TYR A 78 -12.40 -3.81 4.41
C TYR A 78 -11.15 -3.33 3.66
N TRP A 79 -9.99 -3.78 4.12
CA TRP A 79 -8.73 -3.43 3.45
C TRP A 79 -8.57 -4.25 2.17
N ALA A 80 -8.71 -3.62 1.02
CA ALA A 80 -8.53 -4.26 -0.28
C ALA A 80 -7.05 -4.57 -0.54
N THR A 81 -6.79 -5.72 -1.19
CA THR A 81 -5.47 -5.95 -1.79
C THR A 81 -5.22 -4.93 -2.91
N PRO A 82 -3.95 -4.70 -3.31
CA PRO A 82 -3.67 -3.85 -4.48
C PRO A 82 -4.39 -4.33 -5.76
N ILE A 83 -4.58 -5.65 -5.92
CA ILE A 83 -5.30 -6.22 -7.05
C ILE A 83 -6.81 -5.94 -6.91
N GLU A 84 -7.41 -6.17 -5.74
CA GLU A 84 -8.82 -5.86 -5.48
C GLU A 84 -9.12 -4.38 -5.74
N PHE A 85 -8.30 -3.48 -5.17
CA PHE A 85 -8.42 -2.02 -5.35
C PHE A 85 -8.34 -1.60 -6.83
N LEU A 86 -7.36 -2.13 -7.58
CA LEU A 86 -7.26 -1.87 -9.01
C LEU A 86 -8.38 -2.52 -9.81
N ALA A 87 -8.82 -3.71 -9.42
CA ALA A 87 -9.82 -4.45 -10.16
C ALA A 87 -11.20 -3.79 -10.08
N THR A 88 -11.55 -3.19 -8.94
CA THR A 88 -12.82 -2.50 -8.75
C THR A 88 -12.76 -0.99 -9.06
N ASP A 89 -11.58 -0.43 -9.32
CA ASP A 89 -11.36 0.97 -9.72
C ASP A 89 -11.78 2.02 -8.65
N ALA A 90 -11.90 1.58 -7.41
CA ALA A 90 -12.34 2.40 -6.28
C ALA A 90 -11.88 1.80 -4.94
N GLY A 91 -11.73 2.64 -3.92
CA GLY A 91 -11.36 2.25 -2.56
C GLY A 91 -11.29 3.47 -1.65
N ASP A 92 -11.00 3.27 -0.37
CA ASP A 92 -10.94 4.37 0.61
C ASP A 92 -9.50 4.68 1.05
N CYS A 93 -9.27 5.29 2.21
CA CYS A 93 -7.94 5.86 2.51
C CYS A 93 -6.84 4.82 2.75
N GLU A 94 -7.18 3.68 3.33
CA GLU A 94 -6.27 2.56 3.56
C GLU A 94 -5.91 1.86 2.25
N ASP A 95 -6.84 1.67 1.34
CA ASP A 95 -6.62 0.97 0.07
C ASP A 95 -5.54 1.68 -0.75
N PHE A 96 -5.62 3.01 -0.84
CA PHE A 96 -4.60 3.83 -1.48
C PHE A 96 -3.25 3.71 -0.76
N THR A 97 -3.26 3.70 0.57
CA THR A 97 -2.03 3.62 1.38
C THR A 97 -1.34 2.26 1.23
N ILE A 98 -2.12 1.18 1.29
CA ILE A 98 -1.68 -0.22 1.16
C ILE A 98 -1.12 -0.46 -0.24
N ALA A 99 -1.82 -0.03 -1.28
CA ALA A 99 -1.39 -0.21 -2.66
C ALA A 99 -0.07 0.54 -2.95
N LYS A 100 0.09 1.76 -2.43
CA LYS A 100 1.36 2.50 -2.49
C LYS A 100 2.47 1.77 -1.74
N TYR A 101 2.19 1.28 -0.53
CA TYR A 101 3.14 0.52 0.28
C TYR A 101 3.66 -0.72 -0.45
N TYR A 102 2.79 -1.60 -0.93
CA TYR A 102 3.20 -2.82 -1.62
C TYR A 102 3.92 -2.54 -2.94
N SER A 103 3.54 -1.49 -3.67
CA SER A 103 4.22 -1.09 -4.90
C SER A 103 5.64 -0.58 -4.64
N LEU A 104 5.84 0.22 -3.59
CA LEU A 104 7.17 0.69 -3.20
C LEU A 104 8.04 -0.45 -2.67
N ARG A 105 7.45 -1.43 -1.97
CA ARG A 105 8.14 -2.69 -1.60
C ARG A 105 8.59 -3.46 -2.83
N ALA A 106 7.74 -3.58 -3.85
CA ALA A 106 8.08 -4.21 -5.13
C ALA A 106 9.22 -3.48 -5.87
N LEU A 107 9.35 -2.16 -5.66
CA LEU A 107 10.44 -1.33 -6.19
C LEU A 107 11.72 -1.34 -5.34
N GLY A 108 11.77 -2.20 -4.32
CA GLY A 108 12.93 -2.38 -3.45
C GLY A 108 13.07 -1.34 -2.33
N ILE A 109 12.06 -0.49 -2.09
CA ILE A 109 12.10 0.43 -0.95
C ILE A 109 12.02 -0.39 0.34
N PRO A 110 12.97 -0.25 1.27
CA PRO A 110 12.99 -1.02 2.50
C PRO A 110 11.75 -0.76 3.37
N GLU A 111 11.29 -1.79 4.07
CA GLU A 111 10.10 -1.69 4.93
C GLU A 111 10.27 -0.68 6.05
N GLU A 112 11.45 -0.65 6.65
CA GLU A 112 11.79 0.19 7.79
C GLU A 112 11.70 1.68 7.46
N LYS A 113 11.76 2.03 6.17
CA LYS A 113 11.55 3.40 5.68
C LYS A 113 10.08 3.78 5.55
N MET A 114 9.15 2.84 5.68
CA MET A 114 7.73 3.06 5.42
C MET A 114 6.86 2.71 6.61
N ARG A 115 5.89 3.58 6.89
CA ARG A 115 4.87 3.34 7.93
C ARG A 115 3.50 3.75 7.43
N LEU A 116 2.53 2.87 7.60
CA LEU A 116 1.12 3.19 7.48
C LEU A 116 0.75 4.00 8.73
N MET A 117 0.24 5.22 8.52
CA MET A 117 0.00 6.17 9.60
C MET A 117 -1.48 6.53 9.66
N TYR A 118 -2.11 6.20 10.78
CA TYR A 118 -3.44 6.70 11.11
C TYR A 118 -3.35 8.12 11.64
N VAL A 119 -4.17 8.98 11.06
CA VAL A 119 -4.22 10.39 11.36
C VAL A 119 -5.68 10.83 11.49
N LYS A 120 -5.92 11.97 12.12
CA LYS A 120 -7.18 12.70 11.98
C LYS A 120 -7.00 13.79 10.93
N ALA A 121 -7.76 13.71 9.84
CA ALA A 121 -7.83 14.78 8.84
C ALA A 121 -8.67 15.94 9.40
N LEU A 122 -8.01 16.99 9.88
CA LEU A 122 -8.63 18.06 10.68
C LEU A 122 -9.66 18.88 9.88
N ARG A 123 -9.45 19.04 8.56
CA ARG A 123 -10.37 19.79 7.70
C ARG A 123 -11.69 19.06 7.46
N LEU A 124 -11.64 17.74 7.39
CA LEU A 124 -12.80 16.87 7.20
C LEU A 124 -13.38 16.38 8.54
N ASN A 125 -12.62 16.55 9.63
CA ASN A 125 -12.93 16.08 10.97
C ASN A 125 -13.22 14.56 11.04
N GLN A 126 -12.45 13.76 10.29
CA GLN A 126 -12.59 12.30 10.22
C GLN A 126 -11.24 11.59 10.39
N ALA A 127 -11.30 10.28 10.67
CA ALA A 127 -10.13 9.41 10.60
C ALA A 127 -9.65 9.28 9.14
N HIS A 128 -8.35 9.11 8.97
CA HIS A 128 -7.71 9.00 7.66
C HIS A 128 -6.42 8.17 7.78
N MET A 129 -5.98 7.57 6.68
CA MET A 129 -4.72 6.85 6.59
C MET A 129 -3.82 7.46 5.50
N VAL A 130 -2.53 7.57 5.80
CA VAL A 130 -1.50 8.00 4.85
C VAL A 130 -0.27 7.10 4.93
N LEU A 131 0.53 7.08 3.87
CA LEU A 131 1.84 6.44 3.88
C LEU A 131 2.92 7.45 4.26
N ALA A 132 3.65 7.20 5.34
CA ALA A 132 4.80 7.97 5.76
C ALA A 132 6.10 7.31 5.30
N TYR A 133 6.94 8.06 4.61
CA TYR A 133 8.26 7.63 4.14
C TYR A 133 9.39 8.37 4.87
N PHE A 134 10.37 7.63 5.38
CA PHE A 134 11.53 8.12 6.11
C PHE A 134 12.79 7.86 5.29
N SER A 135 13.47 8.92 4.82
CA SER A 135 14.76 8.78 4.12
C SER A 135 15.86 8.24 5.05
N SER A 136 15.74 8.49 6.36
CA SER A 136 16.55 7.92 7.44
C SER A 136 15.72 7.83 8.72
N PRO A 137 16.13 7.03 9.73
CA PRO A 137 15.34 6.82 10.95
C PRO A 137 14.93 8.10 11.71
N ASP A 138 15.76 9.14 11.67
CA ASP A 138 15.54 10.41 12.37
C ASP A 138 15.00 11.52 11.45
N ALA A 139 14.75 11.24 10.18
CA ALA A 139 14.25 12.22 9.23
C ALA A 139 12.79 12.60 9.53
N VAL A 140 12.44 13.85 9.20
CA VAL A 140 11.02 14.21 9.06
C VAL A 140 10.46 13.41 7.88
N PRO A 141 9.38 12.63 8.05
CA PRO A 141 8.87 11.82 6.97
C PRO A 141 8.20 12.67 5.88
N LEU A 142 8.27 12.19 4.65
CA LEU A 142 7.40 12.58 3.56
C LEU A 142 6.06 11.86 3.67
N ILE A 143 4.97 12.54 3.35
CA ILE A 143 3.61 12.00 3.42
C ILE A 143 3.07 11.82 1.99
N LEU A 144 2.72 10.59 1.67
CA LEU A 144 2.00 10.19 0.47
C LEU A 144 0.52 10.00 0.85
N ASP A 145 -0.35 10.74 0.19
CA ASP A 145 -1.76 10.91 0.57
C ASP A 145 -2.64 10.98 -0.69
N ASN A 146 -3.87 10.49 -0.58
CA ASN A 146 -4.90 10.59 -1.62
C ASN A 146 -5.72 11.89 -1.52
N LEU A 147 -5.90 12.47 -0.32
CA LEU A 147 -6.60 13.76 -0.17
C LEU A 147 -5.78 14.96 -0.68
N ASN A 148 -4.46 14.91 -0.50
CA ASN A 148 -3.53 15.88 -1.06
C ASN A 148 -2.46 15.14 -1.85
N PRO A 149 -2.50 15.16 -3.20
CA PRO A 149 -1.60 14.36 -4.02
C PRO A 149 -0.16 14.89 -4.01
N ARG A 150 0.11 16.06 -3.42
CA ARG A 150 1.48 16.56 -3.27
C ARG A 150 2.17 15.85 -2.12
N ILE A 151 3.29 15.22 -2.43
CA ILE A 151 4.18 14.65 -1.41
C ILE A 151 4.81 15.81 -0.63
N MET A 152 4.58 15.85 0.67
CA MET A 152 5.02 16.94 1.54
C MET A 152 5.62 16.39 2.83
N PRO A 153 6.64 17.06 3.41
CA PRO A 153 7.11 16.75 4.74
C PRO A 153 5.98 16.86 5.77
N ALA A 154 5.95 15.94 6.76
CA ALA A 154 4.89 15.87 7.76
C ALA A 154 4.66 17.18 8.52
N HIS A 155 5.72 17.94 8.83
CA HIS A 155 5.58 19.24 9.51
C HIS A 155 4.85 20.31 8.68
N ARG A 156 4.73 20.12 7.36
CA ARG A 156 3.93 20.99 6.47
C ARG A 156 2.50 20.52 6.29
N ARG A 157 2.14 19.33 6.79
CA ARG A 157 0.78 18.78 6.78
C ARG A 157 0.06 19.10 8.09
N THR A 158 -0.12 20.39 8.36
CA THR A 158 -0.83 20.88 9.57
C THR A 158 -2.32 20.54 9.57
N ASP A 159 -2.82 19.98 8.47
CA ASP A 159 -4.17 19.45 8.32
C ASP A 159 -4.32 18.00 8.82
N LEU A 160 -3.22 17.32 9.15
CA LEU A 160 -3.20 15.95 9.67
C LEU A 160 -2.69 15.94 11.11
N LEU A 161 -3.45 15.31 12.01
CA LEU A 161 -3.03 15.05 13.38
C LEU A 161 -2.67 13.56 13.55
N PRO A 162 -1.40 13.19 13.77
CA PRO A 162 -1.00 11.80 13.95
C PRO A 162 -1.65 11.15 15.17
N VAL A 163 -2.11 9.90 15.01
CA VAL A 163 -2.67 9.09 16.10
C VAL A 163 -1.74 7.92 16.43
N TYR A 164 -1.44 7.07 15.45
CA TYR A 164 -0.45 5.99 15.56
C TYR A 164 0.04 5.55 14.18
N SER A 165 1.11 4.76 14.14
CA SER A 165 1.66 4.22 12.91
C SER A 165 2.18 2.80 13.10
N PHE A 166 2.20 2.01 12.03
CA PHE A 166 2.70 0.64 12.03
C PHE A 166 3.34 0.31 10.66
N ASN A 167 4.08 -0.78 10.61
CA ASN A 167 4.55 -1.41 9.38
C ASN A 167 4.09 -2.89 9.37
N GLY A 168 4.27 -3.59 8.26
CA GLY A 168 3.82 -4.97 8.10
C GLY A 168 4.48 -5.94 9.10
N GLU A 169 5.76 -5.76 9.38
CA GLU A 169 6.56 -6.55 10.30
C GLU A 169 6.13 -6.31 11.75
N GLY A 170 5.84 -5.07 12.14
CA GLY A 170 5.34 -4.72 13.46
C GLY A 170 3.98 -5.36 13.78
N LEU A 171 3.10 -5.46 12.78
CA LEU A 171 1.84 -6.20 12.88
C LEU A 171 2.07 -7.72 12.90
N TRP A 172 2.97 -8.23 12.06
CA TRP A 172 3.28 -9.66 11.97
C TRP A 172 3.94 -10.20 13.26
N LEU A 173 4.88 -9.46 13.84
CA LEU A 173 5.53 -9.78 15.12
C LEU A 173 4.54 -9.77 16.29
N ALA A 174 3.56 -8.84 16.29
CA ALA A 174 2.50 -8.82 17.30
C ALA A 174 1.62 -10.09 17.26
N LYS A 175 1.34 -10.62 16.05
CA LYS A 175 0.65 -11.90 15.84
C LYS A 175 1.51 -13.09 16.29
N ALA A 176 2.77 -13.17 15.85
CA ALA A 176 3.68 -14.29 16.13
C ALA A 176 3.98 -14.47 17.63
N GLN A 177 3.99 -13.37 18.40
CA GLN A 177 4.30 -13.41 19.84
C GLN A 177 3.07 -13.69 20.74
N GLY A 178 1.89 -13.95 20.17
CA GLY A 178 0.65 -14.14 20.97
C GLY A 178 0.24 -12.89 21.77
N ARG A 179 0.84 -11.73 21.47
CA ARG A 179 0.62 -10.43 22.12
C ARG A 179 -0.53 -9.64 21.49
N GLY A 180 -1.31 -10.27 20.62
CA GLY A 180 -2.49 -9.69 19.95
C GLY A 180 -3.61 -9.19 20.89
N ARG A 181 -3.44 -9.27 22.21
CA ARG A 181 -4.35 -8.71 23.22
C ARG A 181 -3.96 -7.32 23.75
N GLN A 182 -2.74 -6.83 23.49
CA GLN A 182 -2.25 -5.61 24.17
C GLN A 182 -1.75 -4.50 23.23
N VAL A 183 -1.70 -4.74 21.92
CA VAL A 183 -1.58 -3.67 20.90
C VAL A 183 -3.00 -3.30 20.48
N GLN A 184 -3.61 -2.39 21.24
CA GLN A 184 -4.96 -1.79 21.12
C GLN A 184 -6.11 -2.71 20.67
N SER A 185 -7.13 -2.76 21.52
CA SER A 185 -8.40 -3.47 21.35
C SER A 185 -9.06 -3.24 19.97
N GLY A 186 -8.98 -4.24 19.08
CA GLY A 186 -9.92 -4.50 17.97
C GLY A 186 -9.58 -3.86 16.61
N GLY A 187 -9.59 -4.67 15.53
CA GLY A 187 -9.65 -4.20 14.14
C GLY A 187 -8.43 -4.58 13.28
N ASN A 188 -7.37 -3.78 13.36
CA ASN A 188 -6.37 -3.73 12.29
C ASN A 188 -5.46 -4.97 12.18
N ASN A 189 -5.15 -5.63 13.29
CA ASN A 189 -4.35 -6.86 13.25
C ASN A 189 -5.08 -7.98 12.49
N SER A 190 -6.41 -8.06 12.61
CA SER A 190 -7.23 -9.02 11.86
C SER A 190 -7.38 -8.61 10.41
N LEU A 191 -7.62 -7.33 10.12
CA LEU A 191 -7.76 -6.80 8.76
C LEU A 191 -6.47 -6.99 7.96
N TRP A 192 -5.31 -6.67 8.54
CA TRP A 192 -4.01 -6.90 7.92
C TRP A 192 -3.69 -8.38 7.72
N ALA A 193 -4.06 -9.24 8.67
CA ALA A 193 -3.86 -10.68 8.53
C ALA A 193 -4.70 -11.27 7.40
N ASP A 194 -5.97 -10.85 7.31
CA ASP A 194 -6.92 -11.22 6.27
C ASP A 194 -6.48 -10.71 4.89
N LEU A 195 -6.05 -9.44 4.80
CA LEU A 195 -5.40 -8.85 3.62
C LEU A 195 -4.20 -9.68 3.15
N THR A 196 -3.28 -9.99 4.07
CA THR A 196 -2.04 -10.73 3.73
C THR A 196 -2.37 -12.13 3.24
N GLU A 197 -3.33 -12.81 3.86
CA GLU A 197 -3.79 -14.13 3.41
C GLU A 197 -4.37 -14.08 1.98
N ARG A 198 -5.15 -13.03 1.64
CA ARG A 198 -5.64 -12.83 0.27
C ARG A 198 -4.50 -12.59 -0.74
N ILE A 199 -3.51 -11.77 -0.38
CA ILE A 199 -2.34 -11.52 -1.23
C ILE A 199 -1.57 -12.82 -1.50
N GLU A 200 -1.36 -13.66 -0.47
CA GLU A 200 -0.70 -14.98 -0.62
C GLU A 200 -1.47 -15.93 -1.54
N GLN A 201 -2.80 -15.79 -1.60
CA GLN A 201 -3.67 -16.52 -2.53
C GLN A 201 -3.67 -15.92 -3.95
N GLY A 202 -2.92 -14.84 -4.17
CA GLY A 202 -2.84 -14.11 -5.43
C GLY A 202 -4.12 -13.35 -5.76
N ARG A 203 -4.82 -12.87 -4.72
CA ARG A 203 -5.95 -11.96 -4.84
C ARG A 203 -5.52 -10.53 -4.55
#